data_AF-A0A445AMZ7-F1
#
_entry.id   AF-A0A445AMZ7-F1
#
_cell.length_a   1.000
_cell.length_b   1.000
_cell.length_c   1.000
_cell.angle_alpha   90.00
_cell.angle_beta   90.00
_cell.angle_gamma   90.00
#
_symmetry.space_group_name_H-M   'P 1'
#
loop_
_entity.id
_entity.type
_entity.pdbx_description
1 polymer ?
#
loop_
_entity_poly.entity_id
_entity_poly.type
_entity_poly.pdbx_seq_one_letter_code
_entity_poly.pdbx_strand_id
1 'polypeptide(L)'
;MGFIMEFARHLVLKMMEDPEERDKKFREHVYAVKDRCAKTKEMWSLPMRPYGFWTFERHNSQLAWDAQISQVQGRRDPYDDALQQFSEFISYFTIALPGCLNIYNISNVLKQAIFEF
;
A
#
# COMPACT_ATOMS: atom_id res chain seq x y z
N MET A 1 -43.63 -40.84 40.21
CA MET A 1 -42.60 -39.93 39.66
C MET A 1 -42.74 -39.62 38.17
N GLY A 2 -43.47 -40.40 37.34
CA GLY A 2 -43.57 -40.15 35.89
C GLY A 2 -44.36 -38.89 35.49
N PHE A 3 -45.46 -38.59 36.18
CA PHE A 3 -46.34 -37.46 35.82
C PHE A 3 -45.66 -36.09 35.85
N ILE A 4 -44.86 -35.83 36.90
CA ILE A 4 -44.12 -34.57 37.04
C ILE A 4 -43.07 -34.44 35.93
N MET A 5 -42.44 -35.55 35.54
CA MET A 5 -41.43 -35.56 34.47
C MET A 5 -42.03 -35.34 33.08
N GLU A 6 -43.21 -35.91 32.80
CA GLU A 6 -43.90 -35.65 31.52
C GLU A 6 -44.39 -34.20 31.41
N PHE A 7 -44.93 -33.66 32.51
CA PHE A 7 -45.34 -32.26 32.55
C PHE A 7 -44.15 -31.31 32.36
N ALA A 8 -43.04 -31.56 33.07
CA ALA A 8 -41.83 -30.77 32.93
C ALA A 8 -41.25 -30.82 31.50
N ARG A 9 -41.26 -31.99 30.85
CA ARG A 9 -40.86 -32.13 29.44
C ARG A 9 -41.73 -31.27 28.51
N HIS A 10 -43.04 -31.34 28.67
CA HIS A 10 -43.97 -30.58 27.82
C HIS A 10 -43.86 -29.06 28.03
N LEU A 11 -43.61 -28.64 29.27
CA LEU A 11 -43.36 -27.24 29.60
C LEU A 11 -42.08 -26.74 28.93
N VAL A 12 -40.98 -27.50 29.04
CA VAL A 12 -39.68 -27.14 28.42
C VAL A 12 -39.80 -27.07 26.90
N LEU A 13 -40.50 -28.01 26.26
CA LEU A 13 -40.72 -28.00 24.81
C LEU A 13 -41.53 -26.78 24.33
N LYS A 14 -42.47 -26.27 25.14
CA LYS A 14 -43.20 -25.03 24.84
C LYS A 14 -42.39 -23.76 25.10
N MET A 15 -41.38 -23.85 25.97
CA MET A 15 -40.49 -22.73 26.30
C MET A 15 -39.28 -22.64 25.37
N MET A 16 -39.06 -23.62 24.48
CA MET A 16 -38.04 -23.53 23.45
C MET A 16 -38.39 -22.44 22.44
N GLU A 17 -37.40 -21.64 22.07
CA GLU A 17 -37.52 -20.59 21.06
C GLU A 17 -37.91 -21.20 19.71
N ASP A 18 -38.87 -20.58 19.00
CA ASP A 18 -39.26 -21.01 17.67
C ASP A 18 -38.09 -20.76 16.69
N PRO A 19 -37.58 -21.80 15.99
CA PRO A 19 -36.48 -21.64 15.05
C PRO A 19 -36.74 -20.60 13.95
N GLU A 20 -38.00 -20.44 13.51
CA GLU A 20 -38.36 -19.48 12.46
C GLU A 20 -38.28 -18.03 12.96
N GLU A 21 -38.73 -17.77 14.19
CA GLU A 21 -38.66 -16.44 14.81
C GLU A 21 -37.21 -15.99 15.03
N ARG A 22 -36.36 -16.92 15.46
CA ARG A 22 -34.92 -16.67 15.64
C ARG A 22 -34.26 -16.32 14.31
N ASP A 23 -34.53 -17.08 13.26
CA ASP A 23 -33.97 -16.84 11.93
C ASP A 23 -34.47 -15.50 11.35
N LYS A 24 -35.73 -15.15 11.58
CA LYS A 24 -36.29 -13.84 11.20
C LYS A 24 -35.56 -12.70 11.92
N LYS A 25 -35.39 -12.80 13.24
CA LYS A 25 -34.67 -11.80 14.06
C LYS A 25 -33.22 -11.64 13.62
N PHE A 26 -32.55 -12.74 13.26
CA PHE A 26 -31.19 -12.70 12.72
C PHE A 26 -31.14 -11.98 11.36
N ARG A 27 -32.09 -12.26 10.46
CA ARG A 27 -32.20 -11.57 9.17
C ARG A 27 -32.44 -10.07 9.34
N GLU A 28 -33.33 -9.68 10.25
CA GLU A 28 -33.58 -8.28 10.60
C GLU A 28 -32.31 -7.58 11.09
N HIS A 29 -31.54 -8.24 11.96
CA HIS A 29 -30.25 -7.72 12.41
C HIS A 29 -29.26 -7.53 11.25
N VAL A 30 -29.13 -8.52 10.36
CA VAL A 30 -28.25 -8.43 9.18
C VAL A 30 -28.64 -7.27 8.26
N TYR A 31 -29.94 -7.08 8.01
CA TYR A 31 -30.42 -5.96 7.21
C TYR A 31 -30.15 -4.62 7.89
N ALA A 32 -30.38 -4.50 9.20
CA ALA A 32 -30.07 -3.28 9.94
C ALA A 32 -28.57 -2.93 9.90
N VAL A 33 -27.68 -3.93 9.98
CA VAL A 33 -26.23 -3.72 9.83
C VAL A 33 -25.88 -3.27 8.40
N LYS A 34 -26.47 -3.91 7.39
CA LYS A 34 -26.28 -3.54 5.99
C LYS A 34 -26.66 -2.08 5.72
N ASP A 35 -27.78 -1.63 6.28
CA ASP A 35 -28.28 -0.27 6.10
C ASP A 35 -27.38 0.76 6.79
N ARG A 36 -26.86 0.44 7.98
CA ARG A 36 -25.85 1.28 8.66
C ARG A 36 -24.58 1.47 7.82
N CYS A 37 -24.20 0.47 7.03
CA CYS A 37 -23.03 0.54 6.16
C CYS A 37 -23.27 1.23 4.81
N ALA A 38 -24.51 1.63 4.46
CA ALA A 38 -24.81 2.25 3.17
C ALA A 38 -23.99 3.53 2.95
N LYS A 39 -23.95 4.43 3.95
CA LYS A 39 -23.16 5.66 3.91
C LYS A 39 -21.66 5.42 3.72
N THR A 40 -21.13 4.36 4.35
CA THR A 40 -19.72 3.99 4.18
C THR A 40 -19.45 3.51 2.77
N LYS A 41 -20.36 2.71 2.18
CA LYS A 41 -20.24 2.25 0.80
C LYS A 41 -20.32 3.39 -0.21
N GLU A 42 -21.19 4.38 0.03
CA GLU A 42 -21.25 5.61 -0.77
C GLU A 42 -19.94 6.39 -0.69
N MET A 43 -19.31 6.45 0.49
CA MET A 43 -18.02 7.11 0.63
C MET A 43 -16.88 6.31 -0.04
N TRP A 44 -16.99 4.98 -0.09
CA TRP A 44 -16.02 4.10 -0.76
C TRP A 44 -16.14 4.12 -2.29
N SER A 45 -17.28 4.55 -2.84
CA SER A 45 -17.42 4.72 -4.29
C SER A 45 -16.68 5.96 -4.80
N LEU A 46 -16.32 6.88 -3.90
CA LEU A 46 -15.48 8.02 -4.22
C LEU A 46 -14.04 7.54 -4.46
N PRO A 47 -13.34 8.10 -5.46
CA PRO A 47 -11.95 7.76 -5.69
C PRO A 47 -11.09 8.14 -4.48
N MET A 48 -10.13 7.27 -4.13
CA MET A 48 -9.21 7.48 -2.98
C MET A 48 -8.50 8.83 -3.03
N ARG A 49 -8.24 9.34 -4.25
CA ARG A 49 -7.69 10.67 -4.49
C ARG A 49 -8.66 11.46 -5.36
N PRO A 50 -9.00 12.70 -4.99
CA PRO A 50 -9.88 13.53 -5.79
C PRO A 50 -9.25 13.84 -7.16
N TYR A 51 -10.09 14.15 -8.14
CA TYR A 51 -9.63 14.67 -9.41
C TYR A 51 -8.76 15.91 -9.20
N GLY A 52 -7.68 16.04 -9.98
CA GLY A 52 -6.72 17.13 -9.77
C GLY A 52 -5.53 16.77 -8.90
N PHE A 53 -5.58 15.64 -8.16
CA PHE A 53 -4.48 15.26 -7.28
C PHE A 53 -3.17 14.97 -8.04
N TRP A 54 -3.23 14.25 -9.17
CA TRP A 54 -2.05 13.95 -10.00
C TRP A 54 -1.86 14.93 -11.17
N THR A 55 -2.89 15.70 -11.51
CA THR A 55 -2.90 16.57 -12.70
C THR A 55 -2.61 18.03 -12.39
N PHE A 56 -2.78 18.49 -11.14
CA PHE A 56 -2.49 19.86 -10.77
C PHE A 56 -1.08 20.02 -10.22
N GLU A 57 -0.39 21.02 -10.75
CA GLU A 57 0.98 21.35 -10.39
C GLU A 57 1.15 21.64 -8.89
N ARG A 58 0.11 22.16 -8.21
CA ARG A 58 0.14 22.39 -6.75
C ARG A 58 0.43 21.11 -5.95
N HIS A 59 -0.10 19.97 -6.38
CA HIS A 59 0.09 18.70 -5.67
C HIS A 59 1.40 18.01 -6.10
N ASN A 60 1.88 18.28 -7.32
CA ASN A 60 3.15 17.76 -7.84
C ASN A 60 4.36 18.63 -7.45
N SER A 61 4.17 19.90 -7.10
CA SER A 61 5.25 20.82 -6.74
C SER A 61 6.00 20.33 -5.50
N GLN A 62 5.30 19.66 -4.58
CA GLN A 62 5.93 19.04 -3.43
C GLN A 62 6.84 17.87 -3.83
N LEU A 63 6.42 17.01 -4.77
CA LEU A 63 7.26 15.92 -5.27
C LEU A 63 8.51 16.45 -5.99
N ALA A 64 8.35 17.52 -6.77
CA ALA A 64 9.47 18.18 -7.45
C ALA A 64 10.46 18.80 -6.46
N TRP A 65 9.98 19.42 -5.38
CA TRP A 65 10.84 19.99 -4.34
C TRP A 65 11.45 18.92 -3.44
N ASP A 66 10.72 17.87 -3.10
CA ASP A 66 11.22 16.75 -2.28
C ASP A 66 12.38 16.02 -2.97
N ALA A 67 12.33 15.87 -4.29
CA ALA A 67 13.46 15.34 -5.07
C ALA A 67 14.70 16.23 -5.01
N GLN A 68 14.53 17.55 -4.82
CA GLN A 68 15.65 18.49 -4.66
C GLN A 68 16.17 18.52 -3.22
N ILE A 69 15.43 18.00 -2.22
CA ILE A 69 15.87 17.95 -0.82
C ILE A 69 17.13 17.11 -0.66
N SER A 70 17.32 16.04 -1.44
CA SER A 70 18.56 15.24 -1.39
C SER A 70 19.80 16.03 -1.82
N GLN A 71 19.63 17.04 -2.68
CA GLN A 71 20.71 17.88 -3.21
C GLN A 71 20.92 19.19 -2.44
N VAL A 72 20.22 19.40 -1.32
CA VAL A 72 20.39 20.60 -0.48
C VAL A 72 21.76 20.56 0.20
N GLN A 73 22.49 21.68 0.16
CA GLN A 73 23.80 21.80 0.79
C GLN A 73 23.76 21.37 2.26
N GLY A 74 24.60 20.39 2.62
CA GLY A 74 24.67 19.81 3.96
C GLY A 74 23.88 18.51 4.14
N ARG A 75 23.08 18.08 3.14
CA ARG A 75 22.56 16.70 3.05
C ARG A 75 23.46 15.89 2.11
N ARG A 76 23.75 14.65 2.49
CA ARG A 76 24.54 13.69 1.71
C ARG A 76 23.56 12.69 1.11
N ASP A 77 23.53 12.57 -0.21
CA ASP A 77 22.68 11.57 -0.87
C ASP A 77 23.21 10.16 -0.50
N PRO A 78 22.38 9.21 -0.06
CA PRO A 78 22.82 7.84 0.21
C PRO A 78 23.58 7.18 -0.95
N TYR A 79 23.35 7.62 -2.19
CA TYR A 79 24.03 7.09 -3.37
C TYR A 79 25.33 7.80 -3.71
N ASP A 80 25.61 8.98 -3.16
CA ASP A 80 26.88 9.71 -3.40
C ASP A 80 28.08 8.89 -2.92
N ASP A 81 27.95 8.19 -1.79
CA ASP A 81 29.02 7.34 -1.25
C ASP A 81 29.30 6.13 -2.13
N ALA A 82 28.24 5.53 -2.68
CA ALA A 82 28.37 4.43 -3.62
C ALA A 82 29.01 4.90 -4.94
N LEU A 83 28.55 6.03 -5.48
CA LEU A 83 29.11 6.63 -6.69
C LEU A 83 30.57 7.05 -6.49
N GLN A 84 30.92 7.57 -5.32
CA GLN A 84 32.30 7.91 -4.98
C GLN A 84 33.19 6.67 -4.95
N GLN A 85 32.76 5.59 -4.29
CA GLN A 85 33.49 4.31 -4.28
C GLN A 85 33.68 3.72 -5.68
N PHE A 86 32.65 3.77 -6.53
CA PHE A 86 32.77 3.34 -7.92
C PHE A 86 33.74 4.22 -8.73
N SER A 87 33.68 5.54 -8.53
CA SER A 87 34.56 6.49 -9.22
C SER A 87 36.02 6.30 -8.82
N GLU A 88 36.28 6.05 -7.53
CA GLU A 88 37.62 5.79 -7.00
C GLU A 88 38.14 4.47 -7.56
N PHE A 89 37.33 3.40 -7.55
CA PHE A 89 37.69 2.10 -8.12
C PHE A 89 38.08 2.18 -9.61
N ILE A 90 37.33 2.95 -10.40
CA ILE A 90 37.64 3.19 -11.82
C ILE A 90 38.95 3.98 -11.98
N SER A 91 39.21 4.96 -11.11
CA SER A 91 40.45 5.74 -11.16
C SER A 91 41.69 4.90 -10.80
N TYR A 92 41.61 4.04 -9.78
CA TYR A 92 42.67 3.10 -9.43
C TYR A 92 42.94 2.09 -10.55
N PHE A 93 41.90 1.60 -11.23
CA PHE A 93 42.05 0.71 -12.37
C PHE A 93 42.69 1.41 -13.59
N THR A 94 42.42 2.71 -13.77
CA THR A 94 43.00 3.54 -14.84
C THR A 94 44.48 3.87 -14.56
N ILE A 95 44.86 4.07 -13.30
CA ILE A 95 46.25 4.34 -12.88
C ILE A 95 47.11 3.06 -12.92
N ALA A 96 46.53 1.90 -12.59
CA ALA A 96 47.25 0.61 -12.59
C ALA A 96 47.57 0.06 -13.99
N LEU A 97 46.92 0.55 -15.05
CA LEU A 97 47.15 0.15 -16.45
C LEU A 97 47.20 1.40 -17.35
N PRO A 98 48.37 2.08 -17.46
CA PRO A 98 48.52 3.26 -18.30
C PRO A 98 48.59 2.82 -19.76
N GLY A 99 47.44 2.51 -20.35
CA GLY A 99 47.33 2.01 -21.73
C GLY A 99 45.90 1.78 -22.21
N CYS A 100 44.92 1.64 -21.31
CA CYS A 100 43.51 1.49 -21.70
C CYS A 100 42.82 2.85 -21.90
N LEU A 101 43.29 3.64 -22.86
CA LEU A 101 42.59 4.82 -23.38
C LEU A 101 41.37 4.39 -24.21
N ASN A 102 40.30 3.89 -23.58
CA ASN A 102 38.96 3.89 -24.21
C ASN A 102 37.77 3.70 -23.25
N ILE A 103 37.92 4.03 -21.96
CA ILE A 103 36.84 3.81 -20.97
C ILE A 103 35.72 4.87 -21.09
N TYR A 104 36.00 6.04 -21.67
CA TYR A 104 34.99 7.07 -21.94
C TYR A 104 33.88 6.62 -22.90
N ASN A 105 34.16 5.66 -23.80
CA ASN A 105 33.12 5.09 -24.67
C ASN A 105 32.19 4.11 -23.94
N ILE A 106 32.69 3.40 -22.93
CA ILE A 106 31.91 2.37 -22.23
C ILE A 106 30.89 3.01 -21.27
N SER A 107 31.21 4.15 -20.65
CA SER A 107 30.27 4.83 -19.74
C SER A 107 29.08 5.45 -20.48
N ASN A 108 29.27 5.97 -21.70
CA ASN A 108 28.17 6.46 -22.54
C ASN A 108 27.31 5.31 -23.08
N VAL A 109 27.93 4.20 -23.49
CA VAL A 109 27.19 3.00 -23.93
C VAL A 109 26.39 2.38 -22.79
N LEU A 110 26.93 2.32 -21.55
CA LEU A 110 26.19 1.84 -20.39
C LEU A 110 25.08 2.79 -19.94
N LYS A 111 25.29 4.11 -20.00
CA LYS A 111 24.23 5.08 -19.72
C LYS A 111 23.08 4.97 -20.73
N GLN A 112 23.38 4.70 -22.00
CA GLN A 112 22.39 4.53 -23.05
C GLN A 112 21.64 3.18 -22.92
N ALA A 113 22.33 2.11 -22.50
CA ALA A 113 21.72 0.80 -22.25
C ALA A 113 20.85 0.74 -20.98
N ILE A 114 21.12 1.59 -19.97
CA ILE A 114 20.37 1.59 -18.70
C ILE A 114 19.13 2.50 -18.76
N PHE A 115 19.10 3.53 -19.62
CA PHE A 115 17.98 4.48 -19.74
C PHE A 115 16.96 4.18 -20.86
N GLU A 116 17.07 3.04 -21.55
CA GLU A 116 16.09 2.56 -22.56
C GLU A 116 15.08 1.53 -22.00
N PHE A 117 14.78 1.56 -20.70
CA PHE A 117 13.66 0.81 -20.10
C PHE A 117 12.74 1.70 -19.27
#